data_AF-A0A7L5E4Z3-F1
#
_entry.id   AF-A0A7L5E4Z3-F1
#
_cell.length_a   1.000
_cell.length_b   1.000
_cell.length_c   1.000
_cell.angle_alpha   90.00
_cell.angle_beta   90.00
_cell.angle_gamma   90.00
#
_symmetry.space_group_name_H-M   'P 1'
#
loop_
_entity.id
_entity.type
_entity.pdbx_description
1 polymer ?
#
loop_
_entity_poly.entity_id
_entity_poly.type
_entity_poly.pdbx_seq_one_letter_code
_entity_poly.pdbx_strand_id
1 'polypeptide(L)'
;MKEKSPRIYERHATKKFVYLDIKYWILLRDGLKSSDPIIRQLAEKLQQLHQSGKCIFPISDVIYYEIMKQGDNAQRSASIALLDYYSEGLAMATAVEQFQIGFGYWIRKHLEIANLTDPKKTSIALLTSPPFS
;
A
#
# COMPACT_ATOMS: atom_id res chain seq x y z
N MET A 1 8.21 -30.60 8.20
CA MET A 1 7.48 -29.50 8.87
C MET A 1 7.47 -28.31 7.92
N LYS A 2 6.30 -27.84 7.44
CA LYS A 2 6.21 -26.58 6.67
C LYS A 2 6.09 -25.44 7.68
N GLU A 3 7.11 -24.61 7.76
CA GLU A 3 7.11 -23.38 8.56
C GLU A 3 5.99 -22.46 8.03
N LYS A 4 5.01 -22.13 8.88
CA LYS A 4 3.97 -21.17 8.51
C LYS A 4 4.65 -19.81 8.38
N SER A 5 4.76 -19.32 7.14
CA SER A 5 5.21 -17.95 6.89
C SER A 5 4.36 -16.98 7.74
N PRO A 6 4.96 -16.09 8.54
CA PRO A 6 4.21 -15.14 9.35
C PRO A 6 3.31 -14.32 8.44
N ARG A 7 2.08 -14.05 8.90
CA ARG A 7 1.09 -13.33 8.09
C ARG A 7 1.65 -11.95 7.76
N ILE A 8 1.35 -11.43 6.57
CA ILE A 8 1.97 -10.21 6.04
C ILE A 8 1.93 -9.07 7.07
N TYR A 9 0.81 -8.88 7.78
CA TYR A 9 0.68 -7.85 8.81
C TYR A 9 1.68 -7.96 9.98
N GLU A 10 2.09 -9.18 10.37
CA GLU A 10 3.01 -9.43 11.49
C GLU A 10 4.41 -8.91 11.18
N ARG A 11 4.79 -8.97 9.90
CA ARG A 11 6.10 -8.49 9.41
C ARG A 11 6.24 -6.98 9.45
N HIS A 12 5.12 -6.24 9.45
CA HIS A 12 5.10 -4.78 9.40
C HIS A 12 4.43 -4.14 10.62
N ALA A 13 4.08 -4.91 11.65
CA ALA A 13 3.34 -4.43 12.82
C ALA A 13 4.05 -3.30 13.58
N THR A 14 5.38 -3.25 13.51
CA THR A 14 6.20 -2.21 14.16
C THR A 14 6.51 -1.02 13.25
N LYS A 15 6.14 -1.08 11.97
CA LYS A 15 6.40 -0.03 10.97
C LYS A 15 5.26 0.98 10.94
N LYS A 16 5.58 2.25 10.69
CA LYS A 16 4.59 3.28 10.40
C LYS A 16 4.21 3.23 8.92
N PHE A 17 2.91 3.23 8.65
CA PHE A 17 2.36 3.32 7.30
C PHE A 17 2.20 4.80 6.96
N VAL A 18 2.88 5.26 5.91
CA VAL A 18 2.84 6.66 5.48
C VAL A 18 2.35 6.71 4.06
N TYR A 19 1.16 7.29 3.85
CA TYR A 19 0.64 7.53 2.51
C TYR A 19 1.48 8.58 1.80
N LEU A 20 1.80 8.31 0.53
CA LEU A 20 2.48 9.25 -0.36
C LEU A 20 1.57 9.61 -1.54
N ASP A 21 1.39 10.92 -1.74
CA ASP A 21 0.80 11.46 -2.96
C ASP A 21 1.72 11.22 -4.18
N ILE A 22 1.15 11.23 -5.39
CA ILE A 22 1.87 10.92 -6.63
C ILE A 22 3.14 11.77 -6.82
N LYS A 23 3.09 13.05 -6.42
CA LYS A 23 4.26 13.93 -6.53
C LYS A 23 5.45 13.43 -5.70
N TYR A 24 5.19 12.77 -4.57
CA TYR A 24 6.24 12.22 -3.70
C TYR A 24 6.77 10.88 -4.23
N TRP A 25 5.94 10.10 -4.92
CA TRP A 25 6.41 8.91 -5.65
C TRP A 25 7.34 9.29 -6.80
N ILE A 26 7.00 10.34 -7.55
CA ILE A 26 7.88 10.90 -8.60
C ILE A 26 9.17 11.45 -7.96
N LEU A 27 9.06 12.15 -6.83
CA LEU A 27 10.22 12.64 -6.10
C LEU A 27 11.13 11.50 -5.61
N LEU A 28 10.59 10.37 -5.17
CA LEU A 28 11.40 9.20 -4.81
C LEU A 28 12.16 8.62 -6.01
N ARG A 29 11.54 8.64 -7.20
CA ARG A 29 12.14 8.13 -8.45
C ARG A 29 13.30 8.99 -8.93
N ASP A 30 13.07 10.31 -8.99
CA ASP A 30 13.96 11.23 -9.71
C ASP A 30 14.76 12.13 -8.75
N GLY A 31 14.27 12.33 -7.53
CA GLY A 31 14.77 13.34 -6.60
C GLY A 31 16.20 13.12 -6.13
N LEU A 32 16.67 11.87 -6.06
CA LEU A 32 18.07 11.56 -5.74
C LEU A 32 19.06 12.08 -6.79
N LYS A 33 18.60 12.28 -8.03
CA LYS A 33 19.39 12.82 -9.15
C LYS A 33 19.16 14.31 -9.37
N SER A 34 18.30 14.94 -8.55
CA SER A 34 17.97 16.35 -8.69
C SER A 34 19.17 17.24 -8.40
N SER A 35 19.32 18.32 -9.18
CA SER A 35 20.26 19.40 -8.89
C SER A 35 19.77 20.32 -7.77
N ASP A 36 18.47 20.32 -7.48
CA ASP A 36 17.90 21.06 -6.36
C ASP A 36 18.23 20.35 -5.03
N PRO A 37 18.99 21.01 -4.13
CA PRO A 37 19.40 20.41 -2.86
C PRO A 37 18.23 20.08 -1.94
N ILE A 38 17.11 20.82 -2.01
CA ILE A 38 15.94 20.58 -1.17
C ILE A 38 15.22 19.31 -1.63
N ILE A 39 15.03 19.15 -2.94
CA ILE A 39 14.42 17.95 -3.52
C ILE A 39 15.27 16.72 -3.20
N ARG A 40 16.59 16.83 -3.36
CA ARG A 40 17.52 15.73 -3.07
C ARG A 40 17.49 15.35 -1.59
N GLN A 41 17.56 16.32 -0.68
CA GLN A 41 17.48 16.07 0.76
C GLN A 41 16.15 15.40 1.16
N LEU A 42 15.04 15.81 0.54
CA LEU A 42 13.74 15.20 0.80
C LEU A 42 13.70 13.73 0.33
N ALA A 43 14.23 13.45 -0.87
CA ALA A 43 14.31 12.09 -1.39
C ALA A 43 15.20 11.19 -0.51
N GLU A 44 16.38 11.69 -0.12
CA GLU A 44 17.29 11.02 0.82
C GLU A 44 16.60 10.73 2.15
N LYS A 45 15.81 11.67 2.68
CA LYS A 45 15.10 11.47 3.94
C LYS A 45 14.05 10.38 3.85
N LEU A 46 13.25 10.35 2.78
CA LEU A 46 12.25 9.30 2.56
C LEU A 46 12.92 7.94 2.40
N GLN A 47 14.03 7.88 1.66
CA GLN A 47 14.82 6.68 1.50
C GLN A 47 15.37 6.18 2.85
N GLN A 48 15.95 7.05 3.67
CA GLN A 48 16.45 6.71 5.00
C GLN A 48 15.34 6.20 5.93
N LEU A 49 14.14 6.79 5.88
CA LEU A 49 13.01 6.34 6.69
C LEU A 49 12.58 4.92 6.33
N HIS A 50 12.52 4.61 5.03
CA HIS A 50 12.23 3.26 4.55
C HIS A 50 13.34 2.27 4.94
N GLN A 51 14.61 2.60 4.62
CA GLN A 51 15.76 1.74 4.90
C GLN A 51 15.99 1.49 6.39
N SER A 52 15.62 2.43 7.26
CA SER A 52 15.68 2.23 8.71
C SER A 52 14.66 1.21 9.24
N GLY A 53 13.77 0.71 8.38
CA GLY A 53 12.69 -0.21 8.74
C GLY A 53 11.59 0.44 9.59
N LYS A 54 11.60 1.77 9.74
CA LYS A 54 10.62 2.51 10.57
C LYS A 54 9.35 2.85 9.82
N CYS A 55 9.43 3.01 8.51
CA CYS A 55 8.31 3.41 7.67
C CYS A 55 8.16 2.47 6.48
N ILE A 56 6.91 2.35 6.03
CA ILE A 56 6.55 1.74 4.76
C ILE A 56 5.58 2.66 4.03
N PHE A 57 5.66 2.68 2.70
CA PHE A 57 4.86 3.57 1.86
C PHE A 57 3.86 2.73 1.05
N PRO A 58 2.70 2.37 1.62
CA PRO A 58 1.72 1.53 0.94
C PRO A 58 1.17 2.24 -0.31
N ILE A 59 0.94 1.47 -1.37
CA ILE A 59 0.31 2.00 -2.59
C ILE A 59 -1.20 2.10 -2.43
N SER A 60 -1.84 3.02 -3.15
CA SER A 60 -3.29 2.98 -3.37
C SER A 60 -3.61 2.62 -4.81
N ASP A 61 -4.83 2.16 -5.03
CA ASP A 61 -5.43 1.96 -6.36
C ASP A 61 -5.31 3.22 -7.24
N VAL A 62 -5.58 4.39 -6.67
CA VAL A 62 -5.46 5.69 -7.36
C VAL A 62 -4.01 5.95 -7.79
N ILE A 63 -3.04 5.79 -6.88
CA ILE A 63 -1.62 6.03 -7.20
C ILE A 63 -1.13 5.06 -8.27
N TYR A 64 -1.48 3.77 -8.14
CA TYR A 64 -1.11 2.77 -9.13
C TYR A 64 -1.66 3.13 -10.52
N TYR A 65 -2.95 3.47 -10.59
CA TYR A 65 -3.60 3.85 -11.85
C TYR A 65 -2.95 5.07 -12.50
N GLU A 66 -2.67 6.11 -11.71
CA GLU A 66 -2.05 7.33 -12.23
C GLU A 66 -0.60 7.10 -12.68
N ILE A 67 0.20 6.31 -11.96
CA ILE A 67 1.56 5.96 -12.39
C ILE A 67 1.54 5.12 -13.68
N MET A 68 0.56 4.23 -13.85
CA MET A 68 0.45 3.42 -15.07
C MET A 68 0.19 4.27 -16.32
N LYS A 69 -0.45 5.43 -16.19
CA LYS A 69 -0.68 6.35 -17.32
C LYS A 69 0.55 7.17 -17.71
N GLN A 70 1.55 7.27 -16.83
CA GLN A 70 2.68 8.17 -17.04
C GLN A 70 3.82 7.50 -17.81
N GLY A 71 4.48 8.31 -18.65
CA GLY A 71 5.75 7.99 -19.28
C GLY A 71 5.71 6.90 -20.36
N ASP A 72 6.89 6.61 -20.90
CA ASP A 72 7.11 5.46 -21.78
C ASP A 72 7.21 4.14 -20.99
N ASN A 73 7.36 3.02 -21.71
CA ASN A 73 7.44 1.70 -21.08
C ASN A 73 8.62 1.54 -20.11
N ALA A 74 9.75 2.23 -20.34
CA ALA A 74 10.91 2.15 -19.48
C ALA A 74 10.68 2.91 -18.17
N GLN A 75 10.13 4.12 -18.25
CA GLN A 75 9.77 4.93 -17.07
C GLN A 75 8.70 4.26 -16.22
N ARG A 76 7.70 3.62 -16.86
CA ARG A 76 6.66 2.86 -16.15
C ARG A 76 7.25 1.67 -15.40
N SER A 77 8.14 0.91 -16.04
CA SER A 77 8.79 -0.24 -15.41
C SER A 77 9.64 0.16 -14.20
N ALA A 78 10.42 1.24 -14.32
CA ALA A 78 11.17 1.80 -13.20
C ALA A 78 10.25 2.27 -12.05
N SER A 79 9.10 2.86 -12.39
CA SER A 79 8.13 3.31 -11.38
C SER A 79 7.45 2.12 -10.66
N ILE A 80 7.13 1.03 -11.36
CA ILE A 80 6.58 -0.19 -10.76
C ILE A 80 7.58 -0.81 -9.78
N ALA A 81 8.84 -0.96 -10.20
CA ALA A 81 9.89 -1.52 -9.34
C ALA A 81 10.10 -0.66 -8.08
N LEU A 82 9.99 0.66 -8.22
CA LEU A 82 10.07 1.59 -7.10
C LEU A 82 8.88 1.44 -6.15
N LEU A 83 7.65 1.36 -6.68
CA LEU A 83 6.45 1.15 -5.88
C LEU A 83 6.54 -0.16 -5.09
N ASP A 84 6.94 -1.26 -5.74
CA ASP A 84 7.08 -2.56 -5.08
C ASP A 84 8.12 -2.51 -3.95
N TYR A 85 9.29 -1.91 -4.20
CA TYR A 85 10.35 -1.78 -3.21
C TYR A 85 9.92 -1.01 -1.96
N TYR A 86 9.30 0.16 -2.13
CA TYR A 86 8.95 1.06 -1.02
C TYR A 86 7.64 0.69 -0.30
N SER A 87 6.78 -0.05 -0.98
CA SER A 87 5.53 -0.56 -0.40
C SER A 87 5.68 -1.94 0.23
N GLU A 88 6.79 -2.63 -0.04
CA GLU A 88 7.03 -4.04 0.34
C GLU A 88 5.83 -4.96 0.02
N GLY A 89 5.16 -4.68 -1.10
CA GLY A 89 3.97 -5.42 -1.56
C GLY A 89 2.66 -5.07 -0.84
N LEU A 90 2.61 -4.01 -0.03
CA LEU A 90 1.42 -3.56 0.67
C LEU A 90 0.63 -2.51 -0.11
N ALA A 91 -0.67 -2.74 -0.21
CA ALA A 91 -1.64 -1.76 -0.69
C ALA A 91 -2.59 -1.32 0.42
N MET A 92 -3.04 -0.07 0.34
CA MET A 92 -4.16 0.43 1.13
C MET A 92 -5.46 -0.19 0.64
N ALA A 93 -6.41 -0.36 1.57
CA ALA A 93 -7.77 -0.71 1.21
C ALA A 93 -8.35 0.36 0.26
N THR A 94 -9.00 -0.11 -0.79
CA THR A 94 -9.71 0.73 -1.76
C THR A 94 -10.84 1.51 -1.09
N ALA A 95 -11.34 2.55 -1.75
CA ALA A 95 -12.49 3.31 -1.25
C ALA A 95 -13.72 2.41 -1.00
N VAL A 96 -13.93 1.40 -1.86
CA VAL A 96 -15.02 0.43 -1.74
C VAL A 96 -14.85 -0.42 -0.48
N GLU A 97 -13.66 -0.95 -0.24
CA GLU A 97 -13.38 -1.76 0.96
C GLU A 97 -13.50 -0.94 2.24
N GLN A 98 -12.97 0.29 2.24
CA GLN A 98 -13.10 1.21 3.37
C GLN A 98 -14.57 1.52 3.67
N PHE A 99 -15.37 1.75 2.63
CA PHE A 99 -16.81 1.95 2.77
C PHE A 99 -17.49 0.71 3.35
N GLN A 100 -17.23 -0.49 2.81
CA GLN A 100 -17.81 -1.74 3.31
C GLN A 100 -17.48 -1.99 4.79
N ILE A 101 -16.23 -1.73 5.19
CA ILE A 101 -15.78 -1.87 6.58
C ILE A 101 -16.51 -0.85 7.47
N GLY A 102 -16.49 0.44 7.09
CA GLY A 102 -17.09 1.53 7.86
C GLY A 102 -18.59 1.39 7.99
N PHE A 103 -19.27 1.13 6.88
CA PHE A 103 -20.72 0.91 6.83
C PHE A 103 -21.11 -0.35 7.60
N GLY A 104 -20.38 -1.45 7.43
CA GLY A 104 -20.62 -2.69 8.18
C GLY A 104 -20.48 -2.49 9.70
N TYR A 105 -19.49 -1.70 10.14
CA TYR A 105 -19.37 -1.32 11.55
C TYR A 105 -20.55 -0.48 12.02
N TRP A 106 -20.93 0.54 11.24
CA TRP A 106 -22.06 1.41 11.56
C TRP A 106 -23.35 0.61 11.74
N ILE A 107 -23.65 -0.33 10.82
CA ILE A 107 -24.82 -1.21 10.89
C ILE A 107 -24.81 -2.05 12.17
N ARG A 108 -23.71 -2.74 12.48
CA ARG A 108 -23.62 -3.58 13.68
C ARG A 108 -23.83 -2.79 14.96
N LYS A 109 -23.29 -1.56 15.02
CA LYS A 109 -23.42 -0.69 16.19
C LYS A 109 -24.85 -0.19 16.41
N HIS A 110 -25.60 0.10 15.34
CA HIS A 110 -26.88 0.81 15.46
C HIS A 110 -28.12 -0.06 15.24
N LEU A 111 -27.97 -1.25 14.63
CA LEU A 111 -29.12 -2.14 14.36
C LEU A 111 -29.14 -3.39 15.25
N GLU A 112 -28.24 -3.53 16.23
CA GLU A 112 -28.14 -4.70 17.15
C GLU A 112 -28.17 -6.07 16.44
N ILE A 113 -27.73 -6.13 15.17
CA ILE A 113 -27.79 -7.34 14.35
C ILE A 113 -26.66 -8.28 14.77
N ALA A 114 -27.00 -9.35 15.50
CA ALA A 114 -26.06 -10.37 15.95
C ALA A 114 -25.50 -11.27 14.82
N ASN A 115 -26.12 -11.26 13.61
CA ASN A 115 -25.88 -12.25 12.54
C ASN A 115 -25.28 -11.69 11.24
N LEU A 116 -24.56 -10.56 11.26
CA LEU A 116 -23.77 -10.15 10.10
C LEU A 116 -22.36 -10.74 10.20
N THR A 117 -21.99 -11.54 9.21
CA THR A 117 -20.67 -12.19 9.10
C THR A 117 -19.55 -11.16 9.23
N ASP A 118 -18.56 -11.47 10.08
CA ASP A 118 -17.40 -10.61 10.32
C ASP A 118 -16.66 -10.35 8.99
N PRO A 119 -16.48 -9.08 8.56
CA PRO A 119 -15.79 -8.76 7.32
C PRO A 119 -14.36 -9.30 7.28
N LYS A 120 -13.69 -9.51 8.43
CA LYS A 120 -12.37 -10.15 8.49
C LYS A 120 -12.40 -11.61 8.03
N LYS A 121 -13.54 -12.31 8.12
CA LYS A 121 -13.71 -13.67 7.60
C LYS A 121 -13.96 -13.67 6.08
N THR A 122 -14.56 -12.62 5.54
CA THR A 122 -14.89 -12.51 4.11
C THR A 122 -13.68 -12.15 3.25
N SER A 123 -12.76 -11.30 3.73
CA SER A 123 -11.53 -10.95 3.01
C SER A 123 -10.61 -12.16 2.79
N ILE A 124 -10.62 -13.13 3.72
CA ILE A 124 -9.83 -14.36 3.63
C ILE A 124 -10.37 -15.30 2.54
N ALA A 125 -11.70 -15.34 2.35
CA ALA A 125 -12.31 -16.20 1.34
C ALA A 125 -11.96 -15.76 -0.09
N LEU A 126 -11.94 -14.46 -0.36
CA LEU A 126 -11.65 -13.89 -1.68
C LEU A 126 -10.17 -14.07 -2.10
N LEU A 127 -9.24 -14.04 -1.14
CA LEU A 127 -7.80 -14.24 -1.38
C LEU A 127 -7.39 -15.72 -1.54
N THR A 128 -8.29 -16.67 -1.27
CA THR A 128 -8.04 -18.12 -1.45
C THR A 128 -8.69 -18.73 -2.68
N SER A 129 -9.50 -17.97 -3.40
CA SER A 129 -10.07 -18.37 -4.69
C SER A 129 -8.99 -18.27 -5.78
N PRO A 130 -8.78 -19.30 -6.62
CA PRO A 130 -7.86 -19.20 -7.74
C PRO A 130 -8.33 -18.11 -8.71
N PRO A 131 -7.43 -17.32 -9.31
CA PRO A 131 -7.81 -16.30 -10.26
C PRO A 131 -8.16 -17.01 -11.58
N PHE A 132 -9.45 -17.07 -11.89
CA PHE A 132 -10.03 -17.49 -13.17
C PHE A 132 -9.71 -18.93 -13.62
N SER A 133 -10.77 -19.72 -13.81
CA SER A 133 -10.75 -20.98 -14.58
C SER A 133 -10.59 -20.71 -16.07
#